data_AF-A0A167RTX6-F1
#
_entry.id   AF-A0A167RTX6-F1
#
_cell.length_a   1.000
_cell.length_b   1.000
_cell.length_c   1.000
_cell.angle_alpha   90.00
_cell.angle_beta   90.00
_cell.angle_gamma   90.00
#
_symmetry.space_group_name_H-M   'P 1'
#
loop_
_entity.id
_entity.type
_entity.pdbx_description
1 polymer ?
#
loop_
_entity_poly.entity_id
_entity_poly.type
_entity_poly.pdbx_seq_one_letter_code
_entity_poly.pdbx_strand_id
1 'polypeptide(L)'
;MSFSPRALLALVALSSVALAKEVGYFDSSSCADPKGFATCYENADTVYSNCVNNNCAGGGESCYNSCGGSTSCMNEQCPGLGIDCINACECERSAGQIECAGQSCWNRVYSCEYQATTLDYLSFCLNPDRDGLPYWPTPDDAPDSCSCNTGQIEQKLYLIINQMETCSNNQTNIGRMTDVDGITEYAQACMCCSFSAIISAIWGTCPDTQPSLLAADEWFAGLLNPGHWEDCGPYMENYDCAGDLGFGRADAGGITKFYSPGNLPTNGTKSLYNLDGIVSTPVSGDVFTWTFGSSLVHTVTVSSVDATVTGAKASGGSDAAATSTATSTATGTAESDLKPGIGSSLRIPSWTIAGIVGILILSSM
;
A
#
# COMPACT_ATOMS: atom_id res chain seq x y z
N MET A 1 -31.32 48.55 -28.71
CA MET A 1 -30.15 49.44 -28.59
C MET A 1 -30.34 50.32 -27.36
N SER A 2 -29.63 50.03 -26.28
CA SER A 2 -29.32 50.98 -25.20
C SER A 2 -28.32 50.30 -24.26
N PHE A 3 -27.20 50.96 -24.03
CA PHE A 3 -26.22 50.57 -23.00
C PHE A 3 -26.36 51.49 -21.78
N SER A 4 -25.86 50.96 -20.65
CA SER A 4 -25.24 51.65 -19.50
C SER A 4 -26.05 51.62 -18.17
N PRO A 5 -25.41 51.81 -16.99
CA PRO A 5 -24.65 50.79 -16.27
C PRO A 5 -25.02 50.76 -14.77
N ARG A 6 -24.74 49.68 -14.04
CA ARG A 6 -24.40 49.76 -12.60
C ARG A 6 -23.92 48.43 -12.05
N ALA A 7 -22.74 48.50 -11.44
CA ALA A 7 -22.06 47.45 -10.73
C ALA A 7 -22.94 46.80 -9.66
N LEU A 8 -22.86 45.48 -9.55
CA LEU A 8 -23.07 44.76 -8.30
C LEU A 8 -22.13 43.55 -8.30
N LEU A 9 -21.19 43.63 -7.36
CA LEU A 9 -20.29 42.60 -6.92
C LEU A 9 -20.96 41.23 -6.86
N ALA A 10 -20.40 40.26 -7.58
CA ALA A 10 -20.61 38.85 -7.27
C ALA A 10 -19.24 38.26 -6.89
N LEU A 11 -19.16 37.87 -5.63
CA LEU A 11 -17.99 37.28 -5.00
C LEU A 11 -17.48 36.10 -5.83
N VAL A 12 -16.20 36.12 -6.17
CA VAL A 12 -15.47 34.91 -6.49
C VAL A 12 -15.37 34.13 -5.19
N ALA A 13 -16.22 33.11 -5.04
CA ALA A 13 -16.00 32.07 -4.04
C ALA A 13 -14.75 31.30 -4.47
N LEU A 14 -13.59 31.79 -4.03
CA LEU A 14 -12.37 31.00 -3.97
C LEU A 14 -12.61 29.92 -2.91
N SER A 15 -13.21 28.81 -3.32
CA SER A 15 -13.09 27.55 -2.60
C SER A 15 -11.61 27.20 -2.61
N SER A 16 -10.93 27.61 -1.54
CA SER A 16 -9.58 27.16 -1.21
C SER A 16 -9.69 25.68 -0.92
N VAL A 17 -9.43 24.86 -1.94
CA VAL A 17 -9.14 23.45 -1.73
C VAL A 17 -7.79 23.45 -1.00
N ALA A 18 -7.84 23.33 0.33
CA ALA A 18 -6.66 22.99 1.09
C ALA A 18 -6.23 21.61 0.60
N LEU A 19 -5.18 21.57 -0.21
CA LEU A 19 -4.46 20.33 -0.46
C LEU A 19 -3.95 19.86 0.90
N ALA A 20 -4.65 18.91 1.50
CA ALA A 20 -4.01 18.03 2.46
C ALA A 20 -2.75 17.53 1.79
N LYS A 21 -1.59 17.72 2.44
CA LYS A 21 -0.34 17.14 1.94
C LYS A 21 -0.61 15.65 1.82
N GLU A 22 -0.75 15.16 0.59
CA GLU A 22 -1.01 13.75 0.35
C GLU A 22 0.08 12.96 1.08
N VAL A 23 -0.34 12.01 1.90
CA VAL A 23 0.56 11.02 2.50
C VAL A 23 1.23 10.32 1.33
N GLY A 24 2.49 10.66 1.08
CA GLY A 24 3.17 10.10 -0.07
C GLY A 24 4.54 10.65 -0.41
N TYR A 25 4.89 11.87 0.04
CA TYR A 25 6.24 12.40 -0.14
C TYR A 25 6.83 12.86 1.19
N PHE A 26 7.97 12.26 1.56
CA PHE A 26 8.73 12.65 2.73
C PHE A 26 9.12 14.12 2.68
N ASP A 27 8.79 14.87 3.73
CA ASP A 27 9.32 16.21 3.90
C ASP A 27 10.74 16.17 4.43
N SER A 28 11.70 16.46 3.54
CA SER A 28 13.11 16.54 3.92
C SER A 28 13.36 17.54 5.06
N SER A 29 12.57 18.61 5.17
CA SER A 29 12.76 19.64 6.21
C SER A 29 12.55 19.12 7.63
N SER A 30 11.83 17.99 7.78
CA SER A 30 11.56 17.35 9.06
C SER A 30 12.57 16.25 9.44
N CYS A 31 13.55 15.97 8.57
CA CYS A 31 14.55 14.93 8.77
C CYS A 31 15.73 15.41 9.63
N ALA A 32 16.45 14.48 10.25
CA ALA A 32 17.64 14.73 11.05
C ALA A 32 18.79 15.34 10.20
N ASP A 33 18.84 14.98 8.92
CA ASP A 33 19.71 15.59 7.91
C ASP A 33 18.88 15.97 6.67
N PRO A 34 18.24 17.16 6.68
CA PRO A 34 17.35 17.58 5.60
C PRO A 34 18.02 17.61 4.23
N LYS A 35 19.27 18.05 4.17
CA LYS A 35 20.00 18.16 2.90
C LYS A 35 20.43 16.80 2.39
N GLY A 36 21.01 15.96 3.25
CA GLY A 36 21.40 14.61 2.86
C GLY A 36 20.21 13.78 2.42
N PHE A 37 19.07 13.91 3.12
CA PHE A 37 17.85 13.23 2.73
C PHE A 37 17.33 13.69 1.36
N ALA A 38 17.23 15.01 1.13
CA ALA A 38 16.78 15.56 -0.15
C ALA A 38 17.67 15.08 -1.32
N THR A 39 18.99 15.15 -1.15
CA THR A 39 19.95 14.66 -2.15
C THR A 39 19.83 13.16 -2.37
N CYS A 40 19.62 12.38 -1.32
CA CYS A 40 19.47 10.94 -1.43
C CYS A 40 18.18 10.56 -2.18
N TYR A 41 17.05 11.19 -1.85
CA TYR A 41 15.78 10.98 -2.54
C TYR A 41 15.85 11.37 -4.03
N GLU A 42 16.45 12.52 -4.34
CA GLU A 42 16.65 12.97 -5.74
C GLU A 42 17.51 11.96 -6.52
N ASN A 43 18.53 11.38 -5.87
CA ASN A 43 19.33 10.33 -6.48
C ASN A 43 18.52 9.05 -6.73
N ALA A 44 17.67 8.62 -5.80
CA ALA A 44 16.77 7.48 -6.00
C ALA A 44 15.81 7.71 -7.18
N ASP A 45 15.21 8.90 -7.28
CA ASP A 45 14.32 9.26 -8.40
C ASP A 45 15.08 9.35 -9.75
N THR A 46 16.34 9.79 -9.71
CA THR A 46 17.23 9.80 -10.88
C THR A 46 17.58 8.39 -11.33
N VAL A 47 17.90 7.48 -10.39
CA VAL A 47 18.15 6.06 -10.66
C VAL A 47 16.93 5.41 -11.30
N TYR A 48 15.74 5.64 -10.73
CA TYR A 48 14.48 5.17 -11.32
C TYR A 48 14.29 5.65 -12.76
N SER A 49 14.41 6.96 -12.98
CA SER A 49 14.25 7.57 -14.30
C SER A 49 15.23 6.97 -15.31
N ASN A 50 16.50 6.79 -14.90
CA ASN A 50 17.51 6.14 -15.73
C ASN A 50 17.20 4.67 -15.98
N CYS A 51 16.73 3.92 -14.97
CA CYS A 51 16.35 2.52 -15.11
C CYS A 51 15.22 2.37 -16.14
N VAL A 52 14.15 3.15 -16.02
CA VAL A 52 13.03 3.14 -16.94
C VAL A 52 13.47 3.52 -18.35
N ASN A 53 14.21 4.62 -18.50
CA ASN A 53 14.64 5.12 -19.81
C ASN A 53 15.63 4.18 -20.52
N ASN A 54 16.48 3.48 -19.78
CA ASN A 54 17.53 2.63 -20.38
C ASN A 54 17.09 1.17 -20.55
N ASN A 55 16.27 0.63 -19.64
CA ASN A 55 15.96 -0.80 -19.57
C ASN A 55 14.51 -1.11 -19.94
N CYS A 56 13.58 -0.20 -19.63
CA CYS A 56 12.17 -0.38 -19.96
C CYS A 56 11.81 0.18 -21.34
N ALA A 57 12.77 0.83 -22.01
CA ALA A 57 12.67 1.28 -23.39
C ALA A 57 12.80 0.10 -24.38
N GLY A 58 11.69 -0.63 -24.57
CA GLY A 58 11.58 -1.76 -25.50
C GLY A 58 10.31 -1.77 -26.36
N GLY A 59 9.46 -0.74 -26.28
CA GLY A 59 8.24 -0.56 -27.09
C GLY A 59 8.18 0.73 -27.88
N GLY A 60 9.30 1.46 -27.90
CA GLY A 60 9.49 2.74 -28.57
C GLY A 60 8.82 3.89 -27.84
N GLU A 61 9.52 5.01 -27.73
CA GLU A 61 8.95 6.34 -27.51
C GLU A 61 7.62 6.55 -28.28
N SER A 62 7.42 5.86 -29.40
CA SER A 62 6.15 5.75 -30.13
C SER A 62 4.97 5.17 -29.35
N CYS A 63 5.07 4.09 -28.56
CA CYS A 63 3.92 3.56 -27.79
C CYS A 63 3.54 4.54 -26.68
N TYR A 64 4.55 5.05 -25.94
CA TYR A 64 4.37 6.06 -24.90
C TYR A 64 3.71 7.34 -25.45
N ASN A 65 4.23 7.88 -26.56
CA ASN A 65 3.66 9.06 -27.22
C ASN A 65 2.27 8.79 -27.81
N SER A 66 2.01 7.58 -28.32
CA SER A 66 0.69 7.21 -28.87
C SER A 66 -0.36 7.03 -27.78
N CYS A 67 0.05 6.59 -26.58
CA CYS A 67 -0.80 6.48 -25.40
C CYS A 67 -0.83 7.76 -24.54
N GLY A 68 -0.05 8.79 -24.89
CA GLY A 68 0.03 10.03 -24.13
C GLY A 68 0.44 9.84 -22.65
N GLY A 69 1.22 8.81 -22.34
CA GLY A 69 1.60 8.45 -20.96
C GLY A 69 0.55 7.67 -20.16
N SER A 70 -0.66 7.45 -20.69
CA SER A 70 -1.75 6.74 -19.99
C SER A 70 -1.40 5.28 -19.66
N THR A 71 -1.37 4.94 -18.37
CA THR A 71 -1.08 3.59 -17.87
C THR A 71 -2.08 2.55 -18.36
N SER A 72 -3.38 2.87 -18.39
CA SER A 72 -4.41 1.96 -18.89
C SER A 72 -4.26 1.66 -20.39
N CYS A 73 -3.90 2.67 -21.20
CA CYS A 73 -3.61 2.49 -22.62
C CYS A 73 -2.36 1.63 -22.84
N MET A 74 -1.29 1.89 -22.09
CA MET A 74 -0.06 1.11 -22.20
C MET A 74 -0.29 -0.36 -21.84
N ASN A 75 -1.13 -0.65 -20.84
CA ASN A 75 -1.44 -2.02 -20.44
C ASN A 75 -2.25 -2.79 -21.49
N GLU A 76 -3.10 -2.10 -22.24
CA GLU A 76 -4.00 -2.71 -23.22
C GLU A 76 -3.36 -2.83 -24.61
N GLN A 77 -2.60 -1.81 -25.03
CA GLN A 77 -2.14 -1.65 -26.41
C GLN A 77 -0.66 -2.00 -26.62
N CYS A 78 0.10 -2.20 -25.54
CA CYS A 78 1.54 -2.47 -25.60
C CYS A 78 1.85 -3.87 -24.95
N PRO A 79 1.33 -5.00 -25.47
CA PRO A 79 1.52 -6.32 -24.83
C PRO A 79 2.98 -6.80 -24.95
N GLY A 80 3.60 -7.10 -23.79
CA GLY A 80 5.03 -7.43 -23.66
C GLY A 80 5.91 -6.25 -23.24
N LEU A 81 5.31 -5.11 -22.87
CA LEU A 81 5.98 -3.86 -22.52
C LEU A 81 5.67 -3.44 -21.09
N GLY A 82 6.63 -2.82 -20.42
CA GLY A 82 6.35 -1.81 -19.40
C GLY A 82 6.24 -2.31 -17.96
N ILE A 83 5.12 -2.92 -17.55
CA ILE A 83 4.79 -3.03 -16.11
C ILE A 83 5.84 -3.78 -15.30
N ASP A 84 6.22 -5.01 -15.69
CA ASP A 84 7.17 -5.79 -14.88
C ASP A 84 8.54 -5.09 -14.80
N CYS A 85 8.94 -4.38 -15.86
CA CYS A 85 10.18 -3.61 -15.87
C CYS A 85 10.08 -2.34 -15.02
N ILE A 86 8.98 -1.59 -15.14
CA ILE A 86 8.70 -0.40 -14.34
C ILE A 86 8.62 -0.77 -12.86
N ASN A 87 7.93 -1.86 -12.52
CA ASN A 87 7.86 -2.40 -11.16
C ASN A 87 9.25 -2.82 -10.66
N ALA A 88 10.10 -3.42 -11.51
CA ALA A 88 11.48 -3.72 -11.11
C ALA A 88 12.29 -2.44 -10.83
N CYS A 89 12.20 -1.43 -11.70
CA CYS A 89 12.83 -0.13 -11.45
C CYS A 89 12.27 0.53 -10.18
N GLU A 90 10.99 0.33 -9.89
CA GLU A 90 10.31 0.95 -8.76
C GLU A 90 10.60 0.23 -7.43
N CYS A 91 10.83 -1.07 -7.49
CA CYS A 91 11.42 -1.84 -6.41
C CYS A 91 12.80 -1.28 -6.01
N GLU A 92 13.67 -1.00 -6.99
CA GLU A 92 14.99 -0.38 -6.73
C GLU A 92 14.86 1.04 -6.17
N ARG A 93 13.93 1.85 -6.70
CA ARG A 93 13.66 3.20 -6.17
C ARG A 93 13.24 3.16 -4.71
N SER A 94 12.28 2.29 -4.38
CA SER A 94 11.72 2.16 -3.04
C SER A 94 12.76 1.64 -2.05
N ALA A 95 13.62 0.70 -2.48
CA ALA A 95 14.77 0.24 -1.69
C ALA A 95 15.73 1.40 -1.37
N GLY A 96 16.09 2.20 -2.37
CA GLY A 96 16.92 3.38 -2.17
C GLY A 96 16.29 4.40 -1.22
N GLN A 97 14.97 4.61 -1.30
CA GLN A 97 14.24 5.51 -0.40
C GLN A 97 14.20 4.99 1.05
N ILE A 98 14.07 3.68 1.27
CA ILE A 98 14.22 3.05 2.58
C ILE A 98 15.61 3.34 3.16
N GLU A 99 16.67 3.20 2.36
CA GLU A 99 18.03 3.55 2.77
C GLU A 99 18.19 5.03 3.10
N CYS A 100 17.65 5.91 2.26
CA CYS A 100 17.67 7.36 2.51
C CYS A 100 17.00 7.71 3.84
N ALA A 101 15.87 7.08 4.15
CA ALA A 101 15.19 7.25 5.43
C ALA A 101 16.08 6.79 6.59
N GLY A 102 16.66 5.59 6.51
CA GLY A 102 17.58 5.10 7.55
C GLY A 102 18.86 5.94 7.70
N GLN A 103 19.39 6.49 6.61
CA GLN A 103 20.61 7.28 6.59
C GLN A 103 20.40 8.69 7.13
N SER A 104 19.45 9.45 6.57
CA SER A 104 19.34 10.90 6.79
C SER A 104 18.01 11.34 7.42
N CYS A 105 17.02 10.45 7.51
CA CYS A 105 15.71 10.74 8.11
C CYS A 105 15.32 9.71 9.19
N TRP A 106 16.32 9.19 9.90
CA TRP A 106 16.15 8.14 10.91
C TRP A 106 15.16 8.54 12.01
N ASN A 107 14.91 9.84 12.17
CA ASN A 107 13.97 10.40 13.13
C ASN A 107 12.49 10.35 12.70
N ARG A 108 12.19 9.89 11.46
CA ARG A 108 10.84 9.82 10.87
C ARG A 108 10.51 8.41 10.33
N VAL A 109 11.28 7.40 10.72
CA VAL A 109 11.18 6.01 10.20
C VAL A 109 9.94 5.24 10.65
N TYR A 110 9.03 5.86 11.40
CA TYR A 110 7.73 5.28 11.76
C TYR A 110 6.54 6.05 11.18
N SER A 111 6.81 7.16 10.51
CA SER A 111 5.80 8.02 9.91
C SER A 111 4.95 7.30 8.85
N CYS A 112 3.79 7.86 8.54
CA CYS A 112 2.93 7.40 7.45
C CYS A 112 3.69 7.40 6.13
N GLU A 113 4.55 8.39 5.90
CA GLU A 113 5.39 8.50 4.72
C GLU A 113 6.37 7.34 4.62
N TYR A 114 7.02 6.97 5.73
CA TYR A 114 7.90 5.79 5.75
C TYR A 114 7.14 4.52 5.45
N GLN A 115 6.02 4.32 6.15
CA GLN A 115 5.21 3.12 5.94
C GLN A 115 4.72 3.02 4.50
N ALA A 116 4.34 4.15 3.86
CA ALA A 116 3.98 4.18 2.45
C ALA A 116 5.16 3.79 1.53
N THR A 117 6.37 4.29 1.77
CA THR A 117 7.56 3.89 1.01
C THR A 117 7.84 2.38 1.15
N THR A 118 7.68 1.82 2.35
CA THR A 118 7.84 0.37 2.55
C THR A 118 6.73 -0.43 1.84
N LEU A 119 5.50 0.07 1.81
CA LEU A 119 4.41 -0.55 1.05
C LEU A 119 4.65 -0.52 -0.46
N ASP A 120 5.21 0.56 -0.99
CA ASP A 120 5.63 0.66 -2.40
C ASP A 120 6.66 -0.46 -2.69
N TYR A 121 7.70 -0.59 -1.84
CA TYR A 121 8.68 -1.68 -1.94
C TYR A 121 8.02 -3.06 -1.95
N LEU A 122 7.13 -3.33 -0.99
CA LEU A 122 6.44 -4.62 -0.88
C LEU A 122 5.51 -4.94 -2.05
N SER A 123 5.00 -3.91 -2.72
CA SER A 123 4.09 -4.03 -3.85
C SER A 123 4.83 -4.27 -5.17
N PHE A 124 5.96 -3.60 -5.38
CA PHE A 124 6.69 -3.64 -6.64
C PHE A 124 7.77 -4.71 -6.71
N CYS A 125 8.38 -5.06 -5.57
CA CYS A 125 9.44 -6.06 -5.54
C CYS A 125 8.89 -7.49 -5.70
N LEU A 126 9.65 -8.31 -6.43
CA LEU A 126 9.37 -9.75 -6.52
C LEU A 126 9.90 -10.46 -5.29
N ASN A 127 9.02 -11.12 -4.54
CA ASN A 127 9.37 -11.91 -3.35
C ASN A 127 10.30 -11.17 -2.37
N PRO A 128 9.94 -9.95 -1.91
CA PRO A 128 10.76 -9.21 -0.97
C PRO A 128 10.89 -9.97 0.36
N ASP A 129 12.07 -9.92 0.98
CA ASP A 129 12.23 -10.30 2.38
C ASP A 129 11.48 -9.29 3.26
N ARG A 130 10.31 -9.68 3.76
CA ARG A 130 9.44 -8.83 4.57
C ARG A 130 9.95 -8.67 6.00
N ASP A 131 10.56 -9.71 6.55
CA ASP A 131 11.03 -9.76 7.94
C ASP A 131 12.38 -9.04 8.11
N GLY A 132 13.17 -8.96 7.02
CA GLY A 132 14.43 -8.23 6.97
C GLY A 132 14.32 -6.72 6.73
N LEU A 133 13.11 -6.19 6.55
CA LEU A 133 12.90 -4.77 6.28
C LEU A 133 13.17 -3.91 7.52
N PRO A 134 13.97 -2.83 7.39
CA PRO A 134 14.23 -1.97 8.53
C PRO A 134 12.96 -1.24 8.97
N TYR A 135 12.78 -1.10 10.28
CA TYR A 135 11.67 -0.35 10.90
C TYR A 135 10.25 -0.84 10.53
N TRP A 136 10.13 -2.08 10.05
CA TRP A 136 8.89 -2.67 9.55
C TRP A 136 8.55 -4.03 10.19
N PRO A 137 7.28 -4.31 10.51
CA PRO A 137 6.20 -3.33 10.66
C PRO A 137 6.56 -2.34 11.78
N THR A 138 5.92 -1.17 11.77
CA THR A 138 6.12 -0.20 12.85
C THR A 138 5.70 -0.82 14.19
N PRO A 139 6.53 -0.74 15.25
CA PRO A 139 6.16 -1.22 16.58
C PRO A 139 4.94 -0.48 17.13
N ASP A 140 4.22 -1.12 18.06
CA ASP A 140 3.15 -0.46 18.81
C ASP A 140 3.70 0.76 19.57
N ASP A 141 2.89 1.84 19.60
CA ASP A 141 3.19 3.09 20.32
C ASP A 141 4.52 3.76 19.92
N ALA A 142 5.05 3.45 18.74
CA ALA A 142 6.27 4.08 18.24
C ALA A 142 6.09 5.61 18.13
N PRO A 143 7.08 6.41 18.54
CA PRO A 143 6.96 7.86 18.45
C PRO A 143 6.86 8.31 16.99
N ASP A 144 6.05 9.33 16.73
CA ASP A 144 5.81 9.83 15.37
C ASP A 144 5.27 8.77 14.40
N SER A 145 4.62 7.73 14.93
CA SER A 145 4.02 6.70 14.11
C SER A 145 2.84 7.23 13.31
N CYS A 146 2.53 6.57 12.20
CA CYS A 146 1.29 6.82 11.50
C CYS A 146 0.06 6.56 12.40
N SER A 147 -0.98 7.36 12.24
CA SER A 147 -2.27 7.25 12.95
C SER A 147 -2.99 5.92 12.73
N CYS A 148 -2.58 5.22 11.68
CA CYS A 148 -2.92 3.85 11.38
C CYS A 148 -1.64 3.10 11.04
N ASN A 149 -1.39 1.97 11.71
CA ASN A 149 -0.25 1.12 11.42
C ASN A 149 -0.52 0.30 10.17
N THR A 150 -0.25 0.89 9.00
CA THR A 150 -0.48 0.24 7.71
C THR A 150 0.45 -0.97 7.52
N GLY A 151 1.60 -1.00 8.21
CA GLY A 151 2.46 -2.18 8.22
C GLY A 151 1.87 -3.37 8.95
N GLN A 152 1.14 -3.16 10.04
CA GLN A 152 0.38 -4.25 10.67
C GLN A 152 -0.78 -4.73 9.79
N ILE A 153 -1.45 -3.84 9.06
CA ILE A 153 -2.48 -4.24 8.10
C ILE A 153 -1.86 -5.15 7.03
N GLU A 154 -0.82 -4.69 6.35
CA GLU A 154 -0.17 -5.44 5.27
C GLU A 154 0.40 -6.77 5.77
N GLN A 155 0.99 -6.81 6.97
CA GLN A 155 1.45 -8.06 7.58
C GLN A 155 0.30 -9.05 7.77
N LYS A 156 -0.84 -8.60 8.28
CA LYS A 156 -2.02 -9.46 8.44
C LYS A 156 -2.54 -9.94 7.09
N LEU A 157 -2.67 -9.06 6.11
CA LEU A 157 -3.13 -9.39 4.76
C LEU A 157 -2.24 -10.47 4.12
N TYR A 158 -0.93 -10.33 4.22
CA TYR A 158 0.03 -11.34 3.75
C TYR A 158 -0.18 -12.70 4.42
N LEU A 159 -0.31 -12.74 5.74
CA LEU A 159 -0.55 -13.99 6.49
C LEU A 159 -1.90 -14.62 6.14
N ILE A 160 -2.94 -13.82 5.91
CA ILE A 160 -4.27 -14.29 5.49
C ILE A 160 -4.20 -14.94 4.11
N ILE A 161 -3.48 -14.34 3.16
CA ILE A 161 -3.34 -14.91 1.81
C ILE A 161 -2.57 -16.24 1.84
N ASN A 162 -1.49 -16.33 2.61
CA ASN A 162 -0.78 -17.59 2.82
C ASN A 162 -1.67 -18.65 3.49
N GLN A 163 -2.51 -18.24 4.45
CA GLN A 163 -3.46 -19.14 5.08
C GLN A 163 -4.56 -19.58 4.11
N MET A 164 -5.02 -18.71 3.20
CA MET A 164 -5.98 -19.08 2.17
C MET A 164 -5.45 -20.23 1.32
N GLU A 165 -4.19 -20.14 0.87
CA GLU A 165 -3.54 -21.22 0.12
C GLU A 165 -3.43 -22.50 0.95
N THR A 166 -3.00 -22.38 2.20
CA THR A 166 -2.85 -23.51 3.13
C THR A 166 -4.20 -24.18 3.43
N CYS A 167 -5.26 -23.38 3.60
CA CYS A 167 -6.62 -23.83 3.88
C CYS A 167 -7.15 -24.65 2.70
N SER A 168 -7.09 -24.09 1.50
CA SER A 168 -7.62 -24.70 0.27
C SER A 168 -6.87 -25.96 -0.15
N ASN A 169 -5.61 -26.11 0.27
CA ASN A 169 -4.78 -27.28 -0.05
C ASN A 169 -4.65 -28.30 1.08
N ASN A 170 -5.42 -28.15 2.17
CA ASN A 170 -5.32 -29.03 3.33
C ASN A 170 -5.81 -30.46 3.02
N GLN A 171 -4.88 -31.34 2.65
CA GLN A 171 -5.14 -32.74 2.29
C GLN A 171 -5.78 -33.56 3.42
N THR A 172 -5.60 -33.15 4.68
CA THR A 172 -6.24 -33.85 5.82
C THR A 172 -7.75 -33.62 5.81
N ASN A 173 -8.17 -32.41 5.45
CA ASN A 173 -9.59 -32.06 5.36
C ASN A 173 -10.18 -32.56 4.04
N ILE A 174 -9.49 -32.32 2.92
CA ILE A 174 -9.91 -32.75 1.58
C ILE A 174 -10.02 -34.29 1.50
N GLY A 175 -9.04 -35.03 2.04
CA GLY A 175 -9.02 -36.49 1.99
C GLY A 175 -10.12 -37.17 2.81
N ARG A 176 -10.87 -36.43 3.63
CA ARG A 176 -12.05 -36.93 4.36
C ARG A 176 -13.34 -36.75 3.57
N MET A 177 -13.32 -35.97 2.49
CA MET A 177 -14.49 -35.72 1.63
C MET A 177 -14.61 -36.81 0.59
N THR A 178 -15.84 -37.26 0.34
CA THR A 178 -16.14 -38.43 -0.50
C THR A 178 -16.55 -38.09 -1.92
N ASP A 179 -16.86 -36.83 -2.17
CA ASP A 179 -17.37 -36.32 -3.45
C ASP A 179 -16.77 -34.95 -3.77
N VAL A 180 -16.87 -34.57 -5.04
CA VAL A 180 -16.28 -33.34 -5.57
C VAL A 180 -17.00 -32.11 -5.02
N ASP A 181 -18.31 -32.20 -4.76
CA ASP A 181 -19.11 -31.08 -4.28
C ASP A 181 -18.64 -30.64 -2.89
N GLY A 182 -18.40 -31.58 -1.97
CA GLY A 182 -17.85 -31.27 -0.64
C GLY A 182 -16.45 -30.64 -0.70
N ILE A 183 -15.61 -31.04 -1.65
CA ILE A 183 -14.29 -30.43 -1.87
C ILE A 183 -14.44 -28.99 -2.36
N THR A 184 -15.35 -28.75 -3.30
CA THR A 184 -15.65 -27.41 -3.82
C THR A 184 -16.24 -26.50 -2.76
N GLU A 185 -17.19 -27.00 -1.95
CA GLU A 185 -17.76 -26.25 -0.84
C GLU A 185 -16.70 -25.84 0.19
N TYR A 186 -15.80 -26.75 0.53
CA TYR A 186 -14.70 -26.45 1.46
C TYR A 186 -13.73 -25.41 0.89
N ALA A 187 -13.36 -25.54 -0.39
CA ALA A 187 -12.51 -24.54 -1.05
C ALA A 187 -13.17 -23.15 -1.07
N GLN A 188 -14.48 -23.10 -1.32
CA GLN A 188 -15.25 -21.86 -1.27
C GLN A 188 -15.32 -21.29 0.15
N ALA A 189 -15.43 -22.13 1.18
CA ALA A 189 -15.37 -21.68 2.57
C ALA A 189 -14.02 -21.08 2.94
N CYS A 190 -12.90 -21.69 2.52
CA CYS A 190 -11.56 -21.13 2.69
C CYS A 190 -11.42 -19.74 2.05
N MET A 191 -11.96 -19.56 0.84
CA MET A 191 -11.96 -18.28 0.12
C MET A 191 -12.85 -17.25 0.84
N CYS A 192 -14.08 -17.60 1.19
CA CYS A 192 -15.01 -16.69 1.85
C CYS A 192 -14.53 -16.24 3.22
N CYS A 193 -13.93 -17.15 3.99
CA CYS A 193 -13.31 -16.81 5.27
C CYS A 193 -12.06 -15.92 5.09
N SER A 194 -11.29 -16.07 4.01
CA SER A 194 -10.16 -15.18 3.74
C SER A 194 -10.62 -13.78 3.34
N PHE A 195 -11.70 -13.64 2.55
CA PHE A 195 -12.29 -12.34 2.20
C PHE A 195 -12.78 -11.61 3.46
N SER A 196 -13.49 -12.32 4.32
CA SER A 196 -13.91 -11.78 5.60
C SER A 196 -12.73 -11.40 6.51
N ALA A 197 -11.66 -12.20 6.50
CA ALA A 197 -10.44 -11.92 7.23
C ALA A 197 -9.73 -10.65 6.72
N ILE A 198 -9.68 -10.43 5.41
CA ILE A 198 -9.12 -9.22 4.77
C ILE A 198 -9.89 -7.97 5.23
N ILE A 199 -11.22 -8.00 5.15
CA ILE A 199 -12.09 -6.92 5.64
C ILE A 199 -11.82 -6.68 7.14
N SER A 200 -11.70 -7.75 7.91
CA SER A 200 -11.47 -7.66 9.35
C SER A 200 -10.09 -7.13 9.71
N ALA A 201 -9.06 -7.41 8.90
CA ALA A 201 -7.73 -6.86 9.08
C ALA A 201 -7.71 -5.34 8.87
N ILE A 202 -8.36 -4.86 7.80
CA ILE A 202 -8.40 -3.43 7.46
C ILE A 202 -9.19 -2.64 8.51
N TRP A 203 -10.46 -2.97 8.71
CA TRP A 203 -11.34 -2.23 9.63
C TRP A 203 -11.05 -2.53 11.11
N GLY A 204 -10.50 -3.70 11.43
CA GLY A 204 -10.16 -4.06 12.80
C GLY A 204 -8.87 -3.39 13.28
N THR A 205 -7.90 -3.17 12.39
CA THR A 205 -6.63 -2.54 12.75
C THR A 205 -6.75 -1.01 12.74
N CYS A 206 -7.51 -0.44 11.78
CA CYS A 206 -7.68 1.01 11.67
C CYS A 206 -9.14 1.42 11.45
N PRO A 207 -10.00 1.27 12.47
CA PRO A 207 -11.45 1.47 12.35
C PRO A 207 -11.86 2.92 12.01
N ASP A 208 -11.06 3.90 12.43
CA ASP A 208 -11.36 5.32 12.23
C ASP A 208 -10.88 5.88 10.89
N THR A 209 -9.97 5.17 10.22
CA THR A 209 -9.34 5.62 8.98
C THR A 209 -10.24 5.32 7.80
N GLN A 210 -10.28 6.22 6.83
CA GLN A 210 -10.99 6.00 5.58
C GLN A 210 -10.44 4.74 4.86
N PRO A 211 -11.27 3.70 4.59
CA PRO A 211 -10.78 2.44 4.04
C PRO A 211 -10.12 2.54 2.66
N SER A 212 -10.50 3.51 1.84
CA SER A 212 -9.84 3.77 0.55
C SER A 212 -8.36 4.18 0.69
N LEU A 213 -7.96 4.73 1.84
CA LEU A 213 -6.55 5.01 2.16
C LEU A 213 -5.78 3.76 2.62
N LEU A 214 -6.49 2.64 2.81
CA LEU A 214 -5.96 1.34 3.25
C LEU A 214 -6.11 0.28 2.13
N ALA A 215 -6.28 0.76 0.91
CA ALA A 215 -6.53 0.00 -0.32
C ALA A 215 -7.73 -0.95 -0.30
N ALA A 216 -8.76 -0.63 0.50
CA ALA A 216 -9.96 -1.44 0.52
C ALA A 216 -10.59 -1.53 -0.88
N ASP A 217 -10.62 -0.43 -1.63
CA ASP A 217 -11.23 -0.39 -2.97
C ASP A 217 -10.53 -1.35 -3.94
N GLU A 218 -9.20 -1.45 -3.87
CA GLU A 218 -8.39 -2.37 -4.67
C GLU A 218 -8.63 -3.83 -4.28
N TRP A 219 -8.76 -4.14 -2.98
CA TRP A 219 -9.14 -5.49 -2.55
C TRP A 219 -10.53 -5.87 -3.02
N PHE A 220 -11.48 -4.94 -2.96
CA PHE A 220 -12.84 -5.14 -3.47
C PHE A 220 -12.84 -5.36 -4.98
N ALA A 221 -12.19 -4.49 -5.75
CA ALA A 221 -12.15 -4.58 -7.20
C ALA A 221 -11.33 -5.78 -7.71
N GLY A 222 -10.21 -6.08 -7.06
CA GLY A 222 -9.22 -7.07 -7.53
C GLY A 222 -9.47 -8.50 -7.06
N LEU A 223 -10.10 -8.70 -5.90
CA LEU A 223 -10.26 -10.03 -5.31
C LEU A 223 -11.70 -10.33 -4.87
N LEU A 224 -12.31 -9.49 -4.02
CA LEU A 224 -13.58 -9.83 -3.38
C LEU A 224 -14.76 -9.83 -4.36
N ASN A 225 -14.88 -8.81 -5.22
CA ASN A 225 -15.97 -8.75 -6.20
C ASN A 225 -15.83 -9.84 -7.28
N PRO A 226 -14.65 -10.05 -7.92
CA PRO A 226 -14.46 -11.18 -8.83
C PRO A 226 -14.63 -12.55 -8.14
N GLY A 227 -14.33 -12.64 -6.85
CA GLY A 227 -14.52 -13.82 -6.03
C GLY A 227 -15.95 -14.04 -5.52
N HIS A 228 -16.92 -13.24 -5.97
CA HIS A 228 -18.32 -13.35 -5.58
C HIS A 228 -18.55 -13.23 -4.06
N TRP A 229 -17.93 -12.23 -3.42
CA TRP A 229 -18.09 -11.96 -1.98
C TRP A 229 -19.53 -12.00 -1.49
N GLU A 230 -20.49 -11.47 -2.26
CA GLU A 230 -21.90 -11.45 -1.87
C GLU A 230 -22.52 -12.85 -1.65
N ASP A 231 -21.93 -13.89 -2.25
CA ASP A 231 -22.40 -15.27 -2.13
C ASP A 231 -21.74 -16.02 -0.94
N CYS A 232 -20.88 -15.36 -0.17
CA CYS A 232 -20.08 -16.01 0.88
C CYS A 232 -20.82 -16.34 2.19
N GLY A 233 -22.01 -15.77 2.40
CA GLY A 233 -22.77 -15.91 3.66
C GLY A 233 -22.95 -17.36 4.11
N PRO A 234 -23.52 -18.25 3.27
CA PRO A 234 -23.77 -19.65 3.65
C PRO A 234 -22.49 -20.42 4.02
N TYR A 235 -21.36 -20.15 3.37
CA TYR A 235 -20.10 -20.83 3.67
C TYR A 235 -19.56 -20.40 5.03
N MET A 236 -19.62 -19.11 5.34
CA MET A 236 -19.16 -18.59 6.63
C MET A 236 -20.07 -18.97 7.80
N GLU A 237 -21.33 -19.30 7.55
CA GLU A 237 -22.25 -19.83 8.57
C GLU A 237 -21.97 -21.32 8.88
N ASN A 238 -21.55 -22.08 7.87
CA ASN A 238 -21.32 -23.53 8.00
C ASN A 238 -19.90 -23.89 8.43
N TYR A 239 -18.94 -22.97 8.31
CA TYR A 239 -17.53 -23.22 8.64
C TYR A 239 -17.02 -22.20 9.66
N ASP A 240 -16.34 -22.69 10.71
CA ASP A 240 -15.63 -21.82 11.63
C ASP A 240 -14.35 -21.27 10.98
N CYS A 241 -14.44 -20.02 10.50
CA CYS A 241 -13.31 -19.33 9.89
C CYS A 241 -12.10 -19.22 10.85
N ALA A 242 -12.35 -19.01 12.15
CA ALA A 242 -11.28 -18.74 13.11
C ALA A 242 -10.55 -20.02 13.52
N GLY A 243 -11.32 -21.03 13.95
CA GLY A 243 -10.82 -22.30 14.46
C GLY A 243 -10.56 -23.30 13.34
N ASP A 244 -11.62 -23.83 12.73
CA ASP A 244 -11.54 -24.95 11.77
C ASP A 244 -10.72 -24.60 10.52
N LEU A 245 -10.95 -23.41 9.95
CA LEU A 245 -10.20 -22.93 8.78
C LEU A 245 -8.94 -22.14 9.16
N GLY A 246 -8.80 -21.80 10.45
CA GLY A 246 -7.54 -21.40 11.05
C GLY A 246 -7.12 -19.95 10.84
N PHE A 247 -7.99 -19.07 10.34
CA PHE A 247 -7.69 -17.64 10.18
C PHE A 247 -7.57 -16.89 11.52
N GLY A 248 -7.93 -17.53 12.64
CA GLY A 248 -7.77 -16.98 13.99
C GLY A 248 -6.37 -17.19 14.58
N ARG A 249 -5.51 -18.01 13.97
CA ARG A 249 -4.15 -18.24 14.49
C ARG A 249 -3.26 -17.02 14.26
N ALA A 250 -2.33 -16.78 15.18
CA ALA A 250 -1.39 -15.65 15.09
C ALA A 250 -0.52 -15.71 13.82
N ASP A 251 -0.16 -16.90 13.36
CA ASP A 251 0.59 -17.15 12.12
C ASP A 251 -0.26 -17.07 10.84
N ALA A 252 -1.56 -16.76 10.97
CA ALA A 252 -2.54 -16.69 9.89
C ALA A 252 -3.35 -15.37 9.90
N GLY A 253 -2.78 -14.31 10.50
CA GLY A 253 -3.39 -12.98 10.59
C GLY A 253 -4.10 -12.67 11.91
N GLY A 254 -4.31 -13.67 12.78
CA GLY A 254 -4.83 -13.49 14.13
C GLY A 254 -6.23 -12.89 14.18
N ILE A 255 -7.09 -13.24 13.21
CA ILE A 255 -8.40 -12.61 13.05
C ILE A 255 -9.42 -13.20 14.02
N THR A 256 -10.01 -12.33 14.84
CA THR A 256 -10.97 -12.72 15.89
C THR A 256 -12.41 -12.35 15.58
N LYS A 257 -12.63 -11.52 14.56
CA LYS A 257 -13.95 -11.08 14.09
C LYS A 257 -14.02 -11.30 12.59
N PHE A 258 -15.15 -11.81 12.12
CA PHE A 258 -15.42 -12.06 10.70
C PHE A 258 -16.73 -11.38 10.34
N TYR A 259 -16.70 -10.53 9.32
CA TYR A 259 -17.88 -9.83 8.79
C TYR A 259 -18.48 -10.63 7.65
N SER A 260 -19.77 -10.94 7.70
CA SER A 260 -20.50 -11.58 6.59
C SER A 260 -20.88 -10.55 5.52
N PRO A 261 -21.20 -11.00 4.28
CA PRO A 261 -21.76 -10.14 3.25
C PRO A 261 -22.99 -9.36 3.76
N GLY A 262 -23.15 -8.12 3.30
CA GLY A 262 -24.20 -7.20 3.77
C GLY A 262 -24.04 -6.69 5.22
N ASN A 263 -23.06 -7.17 6.00
CA ASN A 263 -22.78 -6.73 7.36
C ASN A 263 -21.37 -6.14 7.50
N LEU A 264 -21.00 -5.30 6.53
CA LEU A 264 -19.70 -4.63 6.55
C LEU A 264 -19.61 -3.63 7.71
N PRO A 265 -18.43 -3.48 8.32
CA PRO A 265 -18.19 -2.47 9.33
C PRO A 265 -18.41 -1.06 8.78
N THR A 266 -18.83 -0.13 9.66
CA THR A 266 -18.96 1.28 9.29
C THR A 266 -17.59 1.84 8.91
N ASN A 267 -17.55 2.62 7.82
CA ASN A 267 -16.32 3.25 7.36
C ASN A 267 -15.86 4.34 8.32
N GLY A 268 -14.56 4.32 8.62
CA GLY A 268 -13.87 5.46 9.16
C GLY A 268 -13.86 6.64 8.18
N THR A 269 -13.58 7.83 8.69
CA THR A 269 -13.59 9.08 7.90
C THR A 269 -12.30 9.88 8.04
N LYS A 270 -11.37 9.45 8.89
CA LYS A 270 -10.12 10.18 9.13
C LYS A 270 -9.13 9.89 8.01
N SER A 271 -8.37 10.91 7.62
CA SER A 271 -7.16 10.74 6.82
C SER A 271 -6.04 10.10 7.65
N LEU A 272 -4.98 9.67 6.99
CA LEU A 272 -3.73 9.30 7.65
C LEU A 272 -2.97 10.57 8.09
N TYR A 273 -2.37 10.52 9.28
CA TYR A 273 -1.53 11.60 9.82
C TYR A 273 -0.51 11.02 10.80
N ASN A 274 0.58 11.74 11.07
CA ASN A 274 1.56 11.30 12.06
C ASN A 274 1.15 11.71 13.48
N LEU A 275 1.32 10.80 14.43
CA LEU A 275 1.09 11.06 15.85
C LEU A 275 2.20 11.93 16.44
N ASP A 276 1.95 12.48 17.63
CA ASP A 276 3.00 13.18 18.37
C ASP A 276 4.14 12.21 18.76
N GLY A 277 5.37 12.69 18.75
CA GLY A 277 6.51 11.93 19.23
C GLY A 277 7.83 12.38 18.61
N ILE A 278 8.92 11.84 19.14
CA ILE A 278 10.27 12.07 18.62
C ILE A 278 11.05 10.77 18.68
N VAL A 279 11.57 10.33 17.55
CA VAL A 279 12.73 9.45 17.53
C VAL A 279 13.96 10.35 17.69
N SER A 280 14.54 10.38 18.89
CA SER A 280 15.63 11.32 19.23
C SER A 280 17.03 10.76 18.99
N THR A 281 17.15 9.46 18.73
CA THR A 281 18.39 8.77 18.39
C THR A 281 18.13 7.71 17.33
N PRO A 282 19.09 7.38 16.46
CA PRO A 282 18.92 6.34 15.44
C PRO A 282 18.58 4.98 16.08
N VAL A 283 17.42 4.41 15.70
CA VAL A 283 16.89 3.19 16.36
C VAL A 283 17.77 1.97 16.13
N SER A 284 18.40 1.87 14.95
CA SER A 284 19.27 0.75 14.56
C SER A 284 20.76 0.99 14.84
N GLY A 285 21.10 2.07 15.55
CA GLY A 285 22.49 2.52 15.77
C GLY A 285 23.10 3.24 14.57
N ASP A 286 24.38 3.61 14.67
CA ASP A 286 25.08 4.45 13.69
C ASP A 286 25.33 3.74 12.35
N VAL A 287 25.36 2.40 12.36
CA VAL A 287 25.51 1.57 11.16
C VAL A 287 24.62 0.34 11.32
N PHE A 288 23.83 0.04 10.30
CA PHE A 288 23.02 -1.16 10.23
C PHE A 288 23.04 -1.77 8.84
N THR A 289 22.59 -3.02 8.74
CA THR A 289 22.50 -3.74 7.47
C THR A 289 21.10 -4.29 7.26
N TRP A 290 20.66 -4.34 6.01
CA TRP A 290 19.43 -5.02 5.61
C TRP A 290 19.64 -5.70 4.24
N THR A 291 18.78 -6.67 3.91
CA THR A 291 18.92 -7.44 2.67
C THR A 291 17.90 -6.96 1.64
N PHE A 292 18.39 -6.50 0.48
CA PHE A 292 17.59 -6.27 -0.72
C PHE A 292 17.51 -7.55 -1.56
N GLY A 293 16.29 -7.92 -1.94
CA GLY A 293 16.04 -9.20 -2.60
C GLY A 293 16.44 -10.39 -1.72
N SER A 294 17.04 -11.42 -2.31
CA SER A 294 17.40 -12.66 -1.60
C SER A 294 18.83 -12.69 -1.05
N SER A 295 19.70 -11.74 -1.42
CA SER A 295 21.11 -11.85 -1.07
C SER A 295 21.92 -10.54 -1.07
N LEU A 296 21.38 -9.42 -1.56
CA LEU A 296 22.17 -8.19 -1.63
C LEU A 296 22.12 -7.49 -0.28
N VAL A 297 23.23 -7.53 0.47
CA VAL A 297 23.33 -6.87 1.77
C VAL A 297 23.67 -5.40 1.57
N HIS A 298 22.77 -4.52 1.98
CA HIS A 298 22.97 -3.08 2.03
C HIS A 298 23.48 -2.68 3.41
N THR A 299 24.53 -1.85 3.44
CA THR A 299 25.04 -1.26 4.68
C THR A 299 24.68 0.21 4.70
N VAL A 300 23.88 0.61 5.67
CA VAL A 300 23.44 1.99 5.86
C VAL A 300 24.24 2.59 7.01
N THR A 301 24.93 3.70 6.72
CA THR A 301 25.61 4.50 7.75
C THR A 301 24.79 5.75 8.01
N VAL A 302 24.42 5.97 9.26
CA VAL A 302 23.58 7.09 9.66
C VAL A 302 24.36 8.41 9.55
N SER A 303 23.73 9.39 8.93
CA SER A 303 24.16 10.78 8.92
C SER A 303 23.59 11.52 10.13
N SER A 304 24.35 12.51 10.61
CA SER A 304 23.89 13.42 11.67
C SER A 304 23.38 12.70 12.93
N VAL A 305 24.14 11.71 13.41
CA VAL A 305 23.80 10.91 14.63
C VAL A 305 23.54 11.79 15.86
N ASP A 306 24.23 12.92 15.96
CA ASP A 306 24.11 13.90 17.06
C ASP A 306 23.10 15.03 16.77
N ALA A 307 22.26 14.89 15.73
CA ALA A 307 21.27 15.92 15.38
C ALA A 307 20.31 16.16 16.54
N THR A 308 20.12 17.43 16.91
CA THR A 308 19.06 17.81 17.83
C THR A 308 17.76 17.91 17.06
N VAL A 309 16.96 16.84 17.11
CA VAL A 309 15.66 16.78 16.42
C VAL A 309 14.57 17.36 17.32
N THR A 310 13.76 18.27 16.79
CA THR A 310 12.53 18.70 17.47
C THR A 310 11.37 17.83 17.04
N GLY A 311 10.50 17.47 17.98
CA GLY A 311 9.32 16.68 17.69
C GLY A 311 8.43 17.36 16.68
N ALA A 312 7.93 16.56 15.74
CA ALA A 312 6.78 16.98 14.99
C ALA A 312 5.60 17.01 15.96
N LYS A 313 4.88 18.13 15.97
CA LYS A 313 3.49 18.07 16.42
C LYS A 313 2.74 17.21 15.43
N ALA A 314 1.76 16.47 15.93
CA ALA A 314 0.78 15.79 15.11
C ALA A 314 0.37 16.74 14.00
N SER A 315 0.50 16.29 12.75
CA SER A 315 0.04 17.06 11.60
C SER A 315 -1.49 17.08 11.68
N GLY A 316 -2.00 18.01 12.48
CA GLY A 316 -3.39 18.02 12.91
C GLY A 316 -4.30 18.07 11.70
N GLY A 317 -5.12 17.03 11.53
CA GLY A 317 -6.30 17.12 10.70
C GLY A 317 -7.32 18.04 11.38
N SER A 318 -7.14 19.37 11.28
CA SER A 318 -8.19 20.42 11.31
C SER A 318 -7.62 21.85 11.26
N ASP A 319 -8.08 22.62 10.27
CA ASP A 319 -8.22 24.09 10.13
C ASP A 319 -7.28 25.06 10.91
N ALA A 320 -6.25 25.60 10.24
CA ALA A 320 -5.90 27.04 10.33
C ALA A 320 -4.77 27.45 9.37
N ALA A 321 -4.93 28.65 8.81
CA ALA A 321 -4.14 29.26 7.74
C ALA A 321 -2.68 29.60 8.13
N ALA A 322 -1.75 29.37 7.21
CA ALA A 322 -0.44 30.01 7.19
C ALA A 322 -0.10 30.48 5.77
N THR A 323 0.12 31.79 5.65
CA THR A 323 0.49 32.51 4.44
C THR A 323 1.98 32.29 4.16
N SER A 324 2.33 31.74 3.00
CA SER A 324 3.69 31.89 2.44
C SER A 324 3.64 31.93 0.92
N THR A 325 3.95 33.11 0.40
CA THR A 325 4.16 33.41 -1.02
C THR A 325 5.39 32.64 -1.52
N ALA A 326 5.19 31.65 -2.39
CA ALA A 326 6.24 31.06 -3.21
C ALA A 326 5.84 31.20 -4.67
N THR A 327 6.54 32.06 -5.39
CA THR A 327 6.44 32.21 -6.84
C THR A 327 7.20 31.06 -7.49
N SER A 328 6.49 30.09 -8.05
CA SER A 328 7.06 29.03 -8.89
C SER A 328 6.68 29.26 -10.35
N THR A 329 7.70 29.52 -11.16
CA THR A 329 7.62 29.57 -12.62
C THR A 329 7.45 28.14 -13.14
N ALA A 330 6.33 27.90 -13.83
CA ALA A 330 5.95 26.59 -14.36
C ALA A 330 6.63 26.29 -15.70
N THR A 331 7.28 25.10 -15.79
CA THR A 331 7.30 24.30 -17.02
C THR A 331 7.55 22.82 -16.64
N GLY A 332 6.59 21.95 -16.94
CA GLY A 332 6.70 20.50 -16.73
C GLY A 332 5.45 19.93 -16.06
N THR A 333 4.43 19.63 -16.85
CA THR A 333 3.21 18.95 -16.41
C THR A 333 3.58 17.50 -16.08
N ALA A 334 3.87 17.22 -14.81
CA ALA A 334 3.78 15.86 -14.28
C ALA A 334 2.33 15.66 -13.84
N GLU A 335 1.57 14.91 -14.63
CA GLU A 335 0.28 14.38 -14.20
C GLU A 335 0.54 13.42 -13.03
N SER A 336 -0.10 13.75 -11.90
CA SER A 336 -0.21 12.88 -10.74
C SER A 336 -1.24 11.81 -11.08
N ASP A 337 -0.78 10.76 -11.76
CA ASP A 337 -1.56 9.56 -11.95
C ASP A 337 -1.43 8.68 -10.70
N LEU A 338 -2.60 8.39 -10.12
CA LEU A 338 -2.91 7.48 -9.02
C LEU A 338 -1.74 6.61 -8.56
N LYS A 339 -1.22 6.95 -7.38
CA LYS A 339 -0.30 6.12 -6.60
C LYS A 339 -0.96 4.74 -6.41
N PRO A 340 -0.34 3.63 -6.86
CA PRO A 340 -0.93 2.32 -6.63
C PRO A 340 -1.04 2.08 -5.12
N GLY A 341 -2.27 1.86 -4.66
CA GLY A 341 -2.53 1.44 -3.29
C GLY A 341 -1.98 0.04 -3.01
N ILE A 342 -2.02 -0.31 -1.72
CA ILE A 342 -1.60 -1.58 -1.08
C ILE A 342 -2.11 -2.85 -1.81
N GLY A 343 -3.09 -2.74 -2.73
CA GLY A 343 -3.56 -3.84 -3.58
C GLY A 343 -2.58 -4.30 -4.68
N SER A 344 -1.49 -3.60 -4.97
CA SER A 344 -0.51 -4.05 -5.97
C SER A 344 0.33 -5.27 -5.54
N SER A 345 0.29 -5.65 -4.25
CA SER A 345 0.85 -6.91 -3.76
C SER A 345 -0.01 -8.14 -4.10
N LEU A 346 -1.16 -7.97 -4.77
CA LEU A 346 -2.00 -9.05 -5.33
C LEU A 346 -1.29 -9.78 -6.48
N ARG A 347 -0.20 -10.50 -6.19
CA ARG A 347 0.08 -11.75 -6.90
C ARG A 347 -0.85 -12.81 -6.32
N ILE A 348 -2.15 -12.70 -6.61
CA ILE A 348 -3.04 -13.87 -6.59
C ILE A 348 -2.38 -14.83 -7.59
N PRO A 349 -1.89 -16.00 -7.17
CA PRO A 349 -1.29 -16.92 -8.11
C PRO A 349 -2.24 -17.16 -9.28
N SER A 350 -1.76 -17.15 -10.51
CA SER A 350 -2.65 -17.28 -11.69
C SER A 350 -3.47 -18.59 -11.66
N TRP A 351 -3.02 -19.59 -10.88
CA TRP A 351 -3.71 -20.85 -10.62
C TRP A 351 -4.84 -20.75 -9.57
N THR A 352 -4.87 -19.73 -8.72
CA THR A 352 -6.08 -19.45 -7.92
C THR A 352 -7.21 -18.96 -8.83
N ILE A 353 -6.97 -18.06 -9.79
CA ILE A 353 -8.00 -17.65 -10.77
C ILE A 353 -8.30 -18.79 -11.77
N ALA A 354 -7.29 -19.51 -12.27
CA ALA A 354 -7.50 -20.61 -13.22
C ALA A 354 -8.11 -21.87 -12.57
N GLY A 355 -7.86 -22.13 -11.28
CA GLY A 355 -8.53 -23.16 -10.51
C GLY A 355 -9.99 -22.82 -10.22
N ILE A 356 -10.29 -21.54 -9.95
CA ILE A 356 -11.64 -21.01 -9.77
C ILE A 356 -12.43 -21.03 -11.09
N VAL A 357 -11.84 -20.62 -12.21
CA VAL A 357 -12.47 -20.69 -13.54
C VAL A 357 -12.65 -22.14 -14.00
N GLY A 358 -11.69 -23.04 -13.70
CA GLY A 358 -11.82 -24.46 -14.00
C GLY A 358 -12.99 -25.14 -13.27
N ILE A 359 -13.23 -24.77 -12.02
CA ILE A 359 -14.32 -25.32 -11.19
C ILE A 359 -15.69 -24.67 -11.54
N LEU A 360 -15.73 -23.39 -11.91
CA LEU A 360 -16.95 -22.71 -12.37
C LEU A 360 -17.42 -23.20 -13.76
N ILE A 361 -16.50 -23.58 -14.65
CA ILE A 361 -16.86 -24.16 -15.96
C ILE A 361 -17.45 -25.57 -15.79
N LEU A 362 -17.03 -26.34 -14.78
CA LEU A 362 -17.56 -27.69 -14.51
C LEU A 362 -18.96 -27.69 -13.86
N SER A 363 -19.35 -26.61 -13.18
CA SER A 363 -20.67 -26.46 -12.53
C SER A 363 -21.76 -25.87 -13.45
N SER A 364 -21.40 -25.52 -14.69
CA SER A 364 -22.32 -25.00 -15.72
C SER A 364 -22.55 -25.95 -16.89
N MET A 365 -22.12 -27.23 -16.77
CA MET A 365 -22.38 -28.31 -17.74
C MET A 365 -23.34 -29.38 -17.21
#